data_AF-A0A2M7XAP4-F1
#
_entry.id   AF-A0A2M7XAP4-F1
#
_cell.length_a   1.000
_cell.length_b   1.000
_cell.length_c   1.000
_cell.angle_alpha   90.00
_cell.angle_beta   90.00
_cell.angle_gamma   90.00
#
_symmetry.space_group_name_H-M   'P 1'
#
loop_
_entity.id
_entity.type
_entity.pdbx_description
1 polymer ?
#
loop_
_entity_poly.entity_id
_entity_poly.type
_entity_poly.pdbx_seq_one_letter_code
_entity_poly.pdbx_strand_id
1 'polypeptide(L)'
;LHTALAYTRGTDTARQRPLNTIDPAKAVLGLSHTSASGRHRLEGVATAVAAKHRVDSATTPLFQSPGFVTLDAFYSWHPGARTAVNLGLFNLANRRYWQWGTVR
;
A
#
# COMPACT_ATOMS: atom_id res chain seq x y z
N LEU A 1 -13.11 1.28 -11.57
CA LEU A 1 -12.01 0.38 -11.18
C LEU A 1 -10.73 1.18 -11.27
N HIS A 2 -9.94 1.24 -10.20
CA HIS A 2 -8.65 1.92 -10.15
C HIS A 2 -7.57 0.88 -9.86
N THR A 3 -6.51 0.81 -10.67
CA THR A 3 -5.41 -0.14 -10.50
C THR A 3 -4.07 0.59 -10.58
N ALA A 4 -3.14 0.27 -9.69
CA ALA A 4 -1.79 0.80 -9.72
C ALA A 4 -0.77 -0.29 -9.33
N LEU A 5 0.32 -0.40 -10.08
CA LEU A 5 1.41 -1.34 -9.84
C LEU A 5 2.75 -0.58 -9.84
N ALA A 6 3.60 -0.82 -8.85
CA ALA A 6 4.93 -0.24 -8.78
C ALA A 6 5.97 -1.32 -8.45
N TYR A 7 7.03 -1.38 -9.25
CA TYR A 7 8.15 -2.31 -9.08
C TYR A 7 9.47 -1.58 -9.28
N THR A 8 10.36 -1.69 -8.29
CA THR A 8 11.70 -1.09 -8.35
C THR A 8 12.74 -2.12 -7.93
N ARG A 9 13.85 -2.21 -8.69
CA ARG A 9 14.98 -3.10 -8.41
C ARG A 9 16.28 -2.32 -8.52
N GLY A 10 17.12 -2.36 -7.47
CA GLY A 10 18.46 -1.77 -7.49
C GLY A 10 19.51 -2.74 -6.97
N THR A 11 20.71 -2.64 -7.55
CA THR A 11 21.90 -3.44 -7.21
C THR A 11 23.12 -2.51 -7.28
N ASP A 12 23.97 -2.51 -6.25
CA ASP A 12 25.30 -1.91 -6.31
C ASP A 12 26.16 -2.75 -7.26
N THR A 13 26.54 -2.19 -8.41
CA THR A 13 27.28 -2.90 -9.47
C THR A 13 28.76 -3.08 -9.14
N ALA A 14 29.33 -2.26 -8.25
CA ALA A 14 30.71 -2.40 -7.81
C ALA A 14 30.86 -3.52 -6.77
N ARG A 15 29.86 -3.68 -5.88
CA ARG A 15 29.86 -4.70 -4.82
C ARG A 15 29.03 -5.94 -5.14
N GLN A 16 28.26 -5.91 -6.24
CA GLN A 16 27.31 -6.95 -6.64
C GLN A 16 26.26 -7.29 -5.56
N ARG A 17 25.81 -6.28 -4.81
CA ARG A 17 24.89 -6.46 -3.67
C ARG A 17 23.60 -5.65 -3.83
N PRO A 18 22.46 -6.10 -3.25
CA PRO A 18 21.23 -5.35 -3.31
C PRO A 18 21.34 -3.99 -2.60
N LEU A 19 20.72 -2.97 -3.17
CA LEU A 19 20.58 -1.67 -2.50
C LEU A 19 19.49 -1.74 -1.44
N ASN A 20 19.87 -1.49 -0.18
CA ASN A 20 18.95 -1.47 0.95
C ASN A 20 17.94 -0.30 0.87
N THR A 21 18.23 0.75 0.09
CA THR A 21 17.36 1.93 -0.11
C THR A 21 16.18 1.70 -1.06
N ILE A 22 16.11 0.55 -1.73
CA ILE A 22 15.04 0.24 -2.68
C ILE A 22 13.82 -0.28 -1.94
N ASP A 23 12.64 0.30 -2.17
CA ASP A 23 11.41 -0.19 -1.56
C ASP A 23 10.99 -1.57 -2.10
N PRO A 24 10.32 -2.41 -1.28
CA PRO A 24 9.70 -3.63 -1.77
C PRO A 24 8.65 -3.35 -2.84
N ALA A 25 8.39 -4.34 -3.70
CA ALA A 25 7.33 -4.25 -4.70
C ALA A 25 5.96 -3.98 -4.03
N LYS A 26 5.15 -3.11 -4.64
CA LYS A 26 3.85 -2.70 -4.12
C LYS A 26 2.78 -2.75 -5.21
N ALA A 27 1.63 -3.30 -4.89
CA ALA A 27 0.45 -3.33 -5.74
C ALA A 27 -0.74 -2.71 -5.01
N VAL A 28 -1.55 -1.91 -5.71
CA VAL A 28 -2.77 -1.29 -5.17
C VAL A 28 -3.93 -1.57 -6.13
N LEU A 29 -5.02 -2.10 -5.58
CA LEU A 29 -6.25 -2.40 -6.30
C LEU A 29 -7.43 -1.70 -5.62
N GLY A 30 -8.14 -0.85 -6.35
CA GLY A 30 -9.32 -0.12 -5.89
C GLY A 30 -10.56 -0.46 -6.70
N LEU A 31 -11.63 -0.89 -6.02
CA LEU A 31 -12.95 -1.09 -6.62
C LEU A 31 -13.94 -0.10 -6.02
N SER A 32 -14.70 0.58 -6.87
CA SER A 32 -15.72 1.52 -6.44
C SER A 32 -17.04 1.31 -7.15
N HIS A 33 -18.13 1.57 -6.43
CA HIS A 33 -19.49 1.56 -6.93
C HIS A 33 -20.16 2.89 -6.56
N THR A 34 -20.87 3.48 -7.51
CA THR A 34 -21.65 4.71 -7.31
C THR A 34 -23.12 4.38 -7.54
N SER A 35 -23.99 4.83 -6.63
CA SER A 35 -25.43 4.62 -6.74
C SER A 35 -25.98 5.25 -8.01
N ALA A 36 -27.13 4.76 -8.51
CA ALA A 36 -27.79 5.34 -9.68
C ALA A 36 -28.09 6.85 -9.53
N SER A 37 -28.37 7.30 -8.31
CA SER A 37 -28.59 8.71 -7.99
C SER A 37 -27.31 9.57 -7.98
N GLY A 38 -26.12 8.96 -8.04
CA GLY A 38 -24.83 9.64 -7.89
C GLY A 38 -24.52 10.12 -6.47
N ARG A 39 -25.48 10.01 -5.54
CA ARG A 39 -25.34 10.56 -4.18
C ARG A 39 -24.46 9.74 -3.27
N HIS A 40 -24.29 8.45 -3.56
CA HIS A 40 -23.54 7.53 -2.72
C HIS A 40 -22.44 6.89 -3.54
N ARG A 41 -21.22 6.86 -2.99
CA ARG A 41 -20.11 6.10 -3.55
C ARG A 41 -19.47 5.29 -2.44
N LEU A 42 -19.28 4.01 -2.70
CA LEU A 42 -18.52 3.09 -1.84
C LEU A 42 -17.28 2.65 -2.60
N GLU A 43 -16.14 2.63 -1.93
CA GLU A 43 -14.87 2.21 -2.50
C GLU A 43 -14.10 1.34 -1.51
N GLY A 44 -13.55 0.24 -2.00
CA GLY A 44 -12.62 -0.62 -1.27
C GLY A 44 -11.26 -0.62 -1.95
N VAL A 45 -10.20 -0.46 -1.17
CA VAL A 45 -8.82 -0.42 -1.65
C VAL A 45 -7.98 -1.47 -0.93
N ALA A 46 -7.38 -2.38 -1.70
CA ALA A 46 -6.41 -3.34 -1.22
C ALA A 46 -5.00 -2.89 -1.60
N THR A 47 -4.09 -2.84 -0.62
CA THR A 47 -2.67 -2.56 -0.85
C THR A 47 -1.85 -3.76 -0.44
N ALA A 48 -1.09 -4.34 -1.37
CA ALA A 48 -0.18 -5.44 -1.12
C ALA A 48 1.27 -4.99 -1.25
N VAL A 49 2.10 -5.32 -0.27
CA VAL A 49 3.54 -5.05 -0.25
C VAL A 49 4.29 -6.36 -0.11
N ALA A 50 5.25 -6.60 -1.00
CA ALA A 50 6.07 -7.80 -0.99
C ALA A 50 7.00 -7.83 0.23
N ALA A 51 7.36 -9.03 0.67
CA ALA A 51 8.38 -9.21 1.70
C ALA A 51 9.76 -8.72 1.20
N LYS A 52 10.56 -8.16 2.12
CA LYS A 52 11.89 -7.65 1.81
C LYS A 52 12.93 -8.76 2.00
N HIS A 53 13.26 -9.46 0.91
CA HIS A 53 14.26 -10.54 0.93
C HIS A 53 15.66 -10.11 0.47
N ARG A 54 15.75 -9.04 -0.34
CA ARG A 54 17.02 -8.51 -0.86
C ARG A 54 17.54 -7.40 0.06
N VAL A 55 18.34 -7.79 1.04
CA VAL A 55 19.09 -6.91 1.94
C VAL A 55 20.56 -7.31 1.97
N ASP A 56 21.47 -6.34 1.93
CA ASP A 56 22.88 -6.56 2.24
C ASP A 56 23.08 -6.54 3.76
N SER A 57 23.22 -7.72 4.35
CA SER A 57 23.44 -7.93 5.79
C SER A 57 24.91 -8.26 6.14
N ALA A 58 25.86 -7.99 5.25
CA ALA A 58 27.24 -8.45 5.43
C ALA A 58 27.99 -7.76 6.59
N THR A 59 27.58 -6.56 6.98
CA THR A 59 28.17 -5.81 8.11
C THR A 59 27.27 -5.79 9.34
N THR A 60 25.96 -6.01 9.20
CA THR A 60 25.00 -6.03 10.32
C THR A 60 23.79 -6.88 9.93
N PRO A 61 23.27 -7.75 10.81
CA PRO A 61 22.00 -8.45 10.56
C PRO A 61 20.87 -7.43 10.40
N LEU A 62 20.31 -7.33 9.19
CA LEU A 62 19.15 -6.47 8.93
C LEU A 62 17.86 -7.27 9.03
N PHE A 63 16.87 -6.70 9.72
CA PHE A 63 15.54 -7.29 9.83
C PHE A 63 14.86 -7.33 8.45
N GLN A 64 14.38 -8.50 8.04
CA GLN A 64 13.63 -8.68 6.80
C GLN A 64 12.13 -8.52 7.08
N SER A 65 11.54 -7.41 6.65
CA SER A 65 10.11 -7.17 6.88
C SER A 65 9.25 -8.18 6.10
N PRO A 66 8.32 -8.89 6.76
CA PRO A 66 7.38 -9.76 6.07
C PRO A 66 6.46 -8.92 5.17
N GLY A 67 5.98 -9.55 4.09
CA GLY A 67 4.99 -8.93 3.22
C GLY A 67 3.66 -8.78 3.94
N PHE A 68 2.87 -7.80 3.51
CA PHE A 68 1.57 -7.55 4.10
C PHE A 68 0.55 -7.08 3.07
N VAL A 69 -0.71 -7.24 3.42
CA VAL A 69 -1.84 -6.68 2.70
C VAL A 69 -2.68 -5.87 3.67
N THR A 70 -3.06 -4.66 3.30
CA THR A 70 -4.08 -3.86 4.01
C THR A 70 -5.32 -3.71 3.15
N LEU A 71 -6.45 -3.54 3.81
CA LEU A 71 -7.74 -3.27 3.19
C LEU A 71 -8.32 -2.00 3.84
N ASP A 72 -8.65 -1.03 3.01
CA ASP A 72 -9.25 0.24 3.39
C ASP A 72 -10.60 0.39 2.70
N ALA A 73 -11.54 1.09 3.33
CA ALA A 73 -12.84 1.40 2.75
C ALA A 73 -13.14 2.89 2.86
N PHE A 74 -13.78 3.42 1.82
CA PHE A 74 -14.18 4.81 1.72
C PHE A 74 -15.65 4.88 1.32
N TYR A 75 -16.36 5.81 1.95
CA TYR A 75 -17.73 6.11 1.61
C TYR A 75 -17.90 7.61 1.43
N SER A 76 -18.51 8.01 0.33
CA SER A 76 -18.82 9.40 0.03
C SER A 76 -20.32 9.56 -0.15
N TRP A 77 -20.89 10.55 0.54
CA TRP A 77 -22.29 10.90 0.48
C TRP A 77 -22.48 12.37 0.11
N HIS A 78 -23.28 12.63 -0.92
CA HIS A 78 -23.66 13.96 -1.38
C HIS A 78 -25.15 14.22 -1.06
N PRO A 79 -25.49 14.73 0.14
CA PRO A 79 -26.87 15.02 0.52
C PRO A 79 -27.50 16.14 -0.32
N GLY A 80 -26.69 17.02 -0.90
CA GLY A 80 -27.11 18.11 -1.78
C GLY A 80 -26.02 18.50 -2.78
N ALA A 81 -26.30 19.46 -3.65
CA ALA A 81 -25.42 19.81 -4.77
C ALA A 81 -24.08 20.47 -4.35
N ARG A 82 -23.97 20.94 -3.10
CA ARG A 82 -22.80 21.67 -2.58
C ARG A 82 -22.20 21.04 -1.33
N THR A 83 -22.68 19.87 -0.93
CA THR A 83 -22.27 19.23 0.32
C THR A 83 -21.80 17.82 0.03
N ALA A 84 -20.62 17.48 0.53
CA ALA A 84 -20.06 16.13 0.49
C ALA A 84 -19.63 15.73 1.90
N VAL A 85 -19.97 14.51 2.31
CA VAL A 85 -19.52 13.87 3.54
C VAL A 85 -18.70 12.66 3.13
N ASN A 86 -17.46 12.57 3.61
CA ASN A 86 -16.56 11.48 3.31
C ASN A 86 -16.17 10.76 4.60
N LEU A 87 -16.24 9.43 4.58
CA LEU A 87 -15.82 8.56 5.65
C LEU A 87 -14.73 7.62 5.13
N GLY A 88 -13.63 7.52 5.86
CA GLY A 88 -12.54 6.57 5.58
C GLY A 88 -12.34 5.65 6.77
N LEU A 89 -12.29 4.34 6.51
CA LEU A 89 -11.93 3.31 7.47
C LEU A 89 -10.69 2.60 6.96
N PHE A 90 -9.63 2.63 7.75
CA PHE A 90 -8.31 2.14 7.34
C PHE A 90 -7.95 0.87 8.08
N ASN A 91 -7.20 -0.01 7.40
CA ASN A 91 -6.69 -1.26 7.93
C ASN A 91 -7.81 -2.10 8.59
N LEU A 92 -8.88 -2.36 7.84
CA LEU A 92 -10.06 -3.08 8.31
C LEU A 92 -9.75 -4.47 8.86
N ALA A 93 -8.68 -5.11 8.37
CA ALA A 93 -8.20 -6.40 8.85
C ALA A 93 -7.28 -6.31 10.09
N ASN A 94 -7.12 -5.12 10.68
CA ASN A 94 -6.31 -4.83 11.85
C ASN A 94 -4.89 -5.43 11.78
N ARG A 95 -4.26 -5.33 10.61
CA ARG A 95 -2.95 -5.92 10.37
C ARG A 95 -1.88 -5.08 11.05
N ARG A 96 -1.01 -5.75 11.82
CA ARG A 96 0.27 -5.18 12.27
C ARG A 96 1.31 -5.44 11.20
N TYR A 97 1.97 -4.38 10.74
CA TYR A 97 2.97 -4.47 9.69
C TYR A 97 4.07 -3.43 9.92
N TRP A 98 5.19 -3.63 9.25
CA TRP A 98 6.35 -2.76 9.31
C TRP A 98 6.57 -2.14 7.94
N GLN A 99 6.60 -0.81 7.90
CA GLN A 99 6.98 -0.09 6.69
C GLN A 99 8.50 -0.01 6.65
N TRP A 100 9.09 -0.49 5.55
CA TRP A 100 10.55 -0.56 5.38
C TRP A 100 11.25 0.77 5.67
N GLY A 101 10.70 1.90 5.22
CA GLY A 101 11.25 3.23 5.48
C GLY A 101 11.31 3.65 6.96
N THR A 102 10.57 2.98 7.83
CA THR A 102 10.47 3.27 9.27
C THR A 102 11.23 2.26 10.14
N VAL A 103 11.68 1.14 9.56
CA VAL A 103 12.54 0.17 10.26
C VAL A 103 13.99 0.59 10.03
N ARG A 104 14.63 1.18 11.03
CA ARG A 104 16.07 1.45 11.08
C ARG A 104 16.65 0.87 12.34
#